data_AF-A0A0F9GRG7-F1
#
_entry.id   AF-A0A0F9GRG7-F1
#
_cell.length_a   1.000
_cell.length_b   1.000
_cell.length_c   1.000
_cell.angle_alpha   90.00
_cell.angle_beta   90.00
_cell.angle_gamma   90.00
#
_symmetry.space_group_name_H-M   'P 1'
#
loop_
_entity.id
_entity.type
_entity.pdbx_description
1 polymer ?
#
loop_
_entity_poly.entity_id
_entity_poly.type
_entity_poly.pdbx_seq_one_letter_code
_entity_poly.pdbx_strand_id
1 'polypeptide(L)'
;MSKSKHYDCTPKEHAFCDYYFESRQPTLSAINAGYPAKSAEAAAGQILRRPHIKAYLRKLWEKAESPIIMSVRERLETLSQISRGMIGNCLDESGNVDLAAIREMPAVREVVIEETVIGVKHPRQVRHIKVKLYNPVESIHEINLMENKLNPGQVPENQGNRTVNYYFLDGSGPEKLARIGERTQKVIEVAKIVTEDETG
;
A
#
# COMPACT_ATOMS: atom_id res chain seq x y z
N MET A 1 6.09 25.26 27.02
CA MET A 1 4.86 24.80 27.72
C MET A 1 3.67 25.08 26.81
N SER A 2 3.21 24.07 26.06
CA SER A 2 2.11 24.23 25.11
C SER A 2 0.80 24.38 25.88
N LYS A 3 0.10 25.50 25.70
CA LYS A 3 -1.21 25.75 26.32
C LYS A 3 -2.15 24.62 25.91
N SER A 4 -2.50 23.77 26.87
CA SER A 4 -3.60 22.81 26.76
C SER A 4 -4.84 23.58 26.29
N LYS A 5 -5.33 23.31 25.08
CA LYS A 5 -6.69 23.70 24.68
C LYS A 5 -7.63 23.01 25.66
N HIS A 6 -8.03 23.71 26.71
CA HIS A 6 -9.12 23.27 27.58
C HIS A 6 -10.35 23.15 26.70
N TYR A 7 -10.79 21.91 26.49
CA TYR A 7 -12.16 21.67 26.07
C TYR A 7 -13.03 22.05 27.27
N ASP A 8 -14.10 22.79 27.04
CA ASP A 8 -15.10 23.13 28.06
C ASP A 8 -15.92 21.88 28.43
N CYS A 9 -15.25 20.82 28.88
CA CYS A 9 -15.82 19.58 29.35
C CYS A 9 -15.74 19.60 30.88
N THR A 10 -16.89 19.37 31.52
CA THR A 10 -16.93 19.16 32.96
C THR A 10 -16.23 17.84 33.34
N PRO A 11 -15.77 17.67 34.59
CA PRO A 11 -15.14 16.42 35.03
C PRO A 11 -16.02 15.18 34.80
N LYS A 12 -17.35 15.31 34.95
CA LYS A 12 -18.30 14.22 34.67
C LYS A 12 -18.41 13.88 33.20
N GLU A 13 -18.28 14.87 32.31
CA GLU A 13 -18.28 14.64 30.87
C GLU A 13 -16.99 13.99 30.39
N HIS A 14 -15.85 14.35 30.99
CA HIS A 14 -14.59 13.65 30.75
C HIS A 14 -14.70 12.16 31.13
N ALA A 15 -15.17 11.88 32.36
CA ALA A 15 -15.39 10.50 32.80
C ALA A 15 -16.36 9.74 31.88
N PHE A 16 -17.44 10.40 31.42
CA PHE A 16 -18.35 9.81 30.44
C PHE A 16 -17.64 9.44 29.14
N CYS A 17 -16.82 10.34 28.60
CA CYS A 17 -16.11 10.11 27.35
C CYS A 17 -15.11 8.96 27.48
N ASP A 18 -14.41 8.86 28.60
CA ASP A 18 -13.41 7.81 28.83
C ASP A 18 -14.10 6.42 28.92
N TYR A 19 -15.19 6.30 29.69
CA TYR A 19 -15.99 5.06 29.72
C TYR A 19 -16.65 4.73 28.38
N TYR A 20 -17.07 5.76 27.63
CA TYR A 20 -17.68 5.56 26.33
C TYR A 20 -16.67 5.12 25.27
N PHE A 21 -15.45 5.64 25.34
CA PHE A 21 -14.34 5.24 24.48
C PHE A 21 -14.01 3.74 24.66
N GLU A 22 -14.01 3.25 25.90
CA GLU A 22 -13.74 1.84 26.22
C GLU A 22 -14.91 0.90 25.88
N SER A 23 -16.12 1.23 26.35
CA SER A 23 -17.26 0.30 26.32
C SER A 23 -18.11 0.39 25.05
N ARG A 24 -18.07 1.54 24.35
CA ARG A 24 -19.01 1.92 23.27
C ARG A 24 -20.49 1.83 23.65
N GLN A 25 -20.81 1.78 24.95
CA GLN A 25 -22.17 1.69 25.47
C GLN A 25 -22.56 3.02 26.15
N PRO A 26 -23.37 3.89 25.51
CA PRO A 26 -23.65 5.24 26.01
C PRO A 26 -24.29 5.26 27.40
N THR A 27 -25.33 4.44 27.59
CA THR A 27 -26.09 4.41 28.85
C THR A 27 -25.24 3.91 30.01
N LEU A 28 -24.46 2.84 29.80
CA LEU A 28 -23.57 2.30 30.82
C LEU A 28 -22.45 3.31 31.16
N SER A 29 -21.93 4.00 30.15
CA SER A 29 -20.90 5.03 30.34
C SER A 29 -21.40 6.21 31.16
N ALA A 30 -22.65 6.62 30.98
CA ALA A 30 -23.29 7.64 31.81
C ALA A 30 -23.48 7.19 33.25
N ILE A 31 -23.90 5.94 33.49
CA ILE A 31 -24.01 5.41 34.86
C ILE A 31 -22.65 5.41 35.55
N ASN A 32 -21.62 4.91 34.86
CA ASN A 32 -20.26 4.84 35.41
C ASN A 32 -19.65 6.23 35.63
N ALA A 33 -20.00 7.23 34.81
CA ALA A 33 -19.62 8.62 34.99
C ALA A 33 -20.39 9.36 36.11
N GLY A 34 -21.28 8.67 36.83
CA GLY A 34 -22.02 9.21 37.96
C GLY A 34 -23.28 10.00 37.59
N TYR A 35 -23.90 9.68 36.44
CA TYR A 35 -25.25 10.11 36.12
C TYR A 35 -26.29 9.14 36.72
N PRO A 36 -27.44 9.62 37.20
CA PRO A 36 -28.49 8.75 37.74
C PRO A 36 -28.98 7.75 36.70
N ALA A 37 -29.11 6.47 37.08
CA ALA A 37 -29.53 5.41 36.15
C ALA A 37 -30.86 5.72 35.43
N LYS A 38 -31.81 6.35 36.13
CA LYS A 38 -33.11 6.76 35.57
C LYS A 38 -33.00 7.79 34.44
N SER A 39 -31.94 8.58 34.39
CA SER A 39 -31.72 9.63 33.38
C SER A 39 -30.48 9.41 32.52
N ALA A 40 -29.74 8.31 32.73
CA ALA A 40 -28.46 8.04 32.09
C ALA A 40 -28.57 7.97 30.55
N GLU A 41 -29.63 7.37 30.02
CA GLU A 41 -29.86 7.27 28.57
C GLU A 41 -30.08 8.66 27.94
N ALA A 42 -30.98 9.46 28.53
CA ALA A 42 -31.26 10.81 28.05
C ALA A 42 -30.02 11.73 28.18
N ALA A 43 -29.29 11.60 29.29
CA ALA A 43 -28.04 12.34 29.52
C ALA A 43 -26.98 11.96 28.49
N ALA A 44 -26.77 10.66 28.23
CA ALA A 44 -25.81 10.19 27.23
C ALA A 44 -26.12 10.75 25.83
N GLY A 45 -27.39 10.73 25.42
CA GLY A 45 -27.82 11.30 24.14
C GLY A 45 -27.56 12.81 24.03
N GLN A 46 -27.77 13.56 25.12
CA GLN A 46 -27.47 15.00 25.15
C GLN A 46 -25.97 15.27 25.12
N ILE A 47 -25.17 14.54 25.90
CA ILE A 47 -23.72 14.68 25.99
C ILE A 47 -23.08 14.40 24.62
N LEU A 48 -23.44 13.31 23.96
CA LEU A 48 -22.92 12.95 22.63
C LEU A 48 -23.28 13.95 21.52
N ARG A 49 -24.34 14.76 21.69
CA ARG A 49 -24.70 15.81 20.72
C ARG A 49 -23.83 17.06 20.85
N ARG A 50 -23.20 17.29 22.02
CA ARG A 50 -22.42 18.50 22.28
C ARG A 50 -21.15 18.55 21.41
N PRO A 51 -20.83 19.69 20.77
CA PRO A 51 -19.71 19.77 19.84
C PRO A 51 -18.34 19.60 20.52
N HIS A 52 -18.16 20.11 21.75
CA HIS A 52 -16.91 19.96 22.51
C HIS A 52 -16.64 18.50 22.91
N ILE A 53 -17.69 17.74 23.24
CA ILE A 53 -17.62 16.30 23.54
C ILE A 53 -17.19 15.50 22.32
N LYS A 54 -17.82 15.76 21.16
CA LYS A 54 -17.43 15.11 19.90
C LYS A 54 -15.96 15.38 19.56
N ALA A 55 -15.50 16.61 19.77
CA ALA A 55 -14.11 16.97 19.53
C ALA A 55 -13.13 16.28 20.49
N TYR A 56 -13.52 16.09 21.76
CA TYR A 56 -12.72 15.35 22.74
C TYR A 56 -12.63 13.85 22.40
N LEU A 57 -13.76 13.21 22.10
CA LEU A 57 -13.79 11.80 21.66
C LEU A 57 -12.96 11.57 20.40
N ARG A 58 -13.03 12.49 19.42
CA ARG A 58 -12.20 12.43 18.22
C ARG A 58 -10.71 12.42 18.56
N LYS A 59 -10.27 13.27 19.49
CA LYS A 59 -8.88 13.27 19.95
C LYS A 59 -8.49 12.00 20.70
N LEU A 60 -9.40 11.41 21.47
CA LEU A 60 -9.15 10.13 22.11
C LEU A 60 -8.92 9.03 21.07
N TRP A 61 -9.75 8.98 20.02
CA TRP A 61 -9.54 8.07 18.89
C TRP A 61 -8.24 8.36 18.14
N GLU A 62 -7.94 9.62 17.79
CA GLU A 62 -6.69 10.03 17.15
C GLU A 62 -5.45 9.65 17.99
N LYS A 63 -5.53 9.72 19.32
CA LYS A 63 -4.44 9.30 20.22
C LYS A 63 -4.32 7.79 20.36
N ALA A 64 -5.44 7.08 20.32
CA ALA A 64 -5.48 5.63 20.46
C ALA A 64 -5.12 4.90 19.18
N GLU A 65 -5.21 5.56 18.02
CA GLU A 65 -4.64 5.16 16.73
C GLU A 65 -3.09 5.22 16.75
N SER A 66 -2.52 4.66 17.82
CA SER A 66 -1.12 4.65 18.23
C SER A 66 -0.16 4.35 17.07
N PRO A 67 1.04 4.96 17.05
CA PRO A 67 2.08 4.70 16.04
C PRO A 67 2.58 3.24 15.99
N ILE A 68 2.16 2.40 16.95
CA ILE A 68 2.53 0.98 17.01
C ILE A 68 1.65 0.12 16.09
N ILE A 69 0.38 0.51 15.89
CA ILE A 69 -0.57 -0.26 15.10
C ILE A 69 -0.81 0.49 13.79
N MET A 70 -0.37 -0.12 12.68
CA MET A 70 -0.56 0.44 11.35
C MET A 70 -2.06 0.56 11.02
N SER A 71 -2.47 1.76 10.59
CA SER A 71 -3.84 2.01 10.16
C SER A 71 -4.21 1.16 8.94
N VAL A 72 -5.51 1.03 8.64
CA VAL A 72 -5.96 0.32 7.42
C VAL A 72 -5.38 0.98 6.16
N ARG A 73 -5.33 2.32 6.14
CA ARG A 73 -4.81 3.09 5.01
C ARG A 73 -3.32 2.84 4.79
N GLU A 74 -2.51 2.91 5.85
CA GLU A 74 -1.06 2.68 5.76
C GLU A 74 -0.74 1.25 5.33
N ARG A 75 -1.52 0.26 5.77
CA ARG A 75 -1.39 -1.13 5.29
C ARG A 75 -1.63 -1.24 3.79
N LEU A 76 -2.70 -0.61 3.29
CA LEU A 76 -3.01 -0.59 1.86
C LEU A 76 -1.93 0.11 1.03
N GLU A 77 -1.45 1.28 1.50
CA GLU A 77 -0.37 2.01 0.84
C GLU A 77 0.90 1.16 0.76
N THR A 78 1.29 0.51 1.86
CA THR A 78 2.48 -0.36 1.93
C THR A 78 2.35 -1.57 1.00
N LEU A 79 1.24 -2.31 1.07
CA LEU A 79 0.99 -3.48 0.21
C LEU A 79 0.92 -3.09 -1.27
N SER A 80 0.38 -1.91 -1.59
CA SER A 80 0.34 -1.39 -2.96
C SER A 80 1.73 -1.10 -3.51
N GLN A 81 2.62 -0.54 -2.68
CA GLN A 81 4.01 -0.31 -3.08
C GLN A 81 4.76 -1.62 -3.31
N ILE A 82 4.55 -2.62 -2.46
CA ILE A 82 5.09 -3.97 -2.65
C ILE A 82 4.59 -4.57 -3.97
N SER A 83 3.28 -4.46 -4.23
CA SER A 83 2.64 -5.01 -5.43
C SER A 83 3.17 -4.38 -6.72
N ARG A 84 3.51 -3.09 -6.71
CA ARG A 84 4.02 -2.37 -7.89
C ARG A 84 5.50 -2.61 -8.16
N GLY A 85 6.30 -2.91 -7.13
CA GLY A 85 7.71 -3.28 -7.28
C GLY A 85 8.55 -2.29 -8.09
N MET A 86 8.35 -0.97 -7.90
CA MET A 86 8.93 0.10 -8.74
C MET A 86 10.46 0.33 -8.52
N ILE A 87 11.28 -0.72 -8.56
CA ILE A 87 12.76 -0.60 -8.42
C ILE A 87 13.34 0.37 -9.46
N GLY A 88 12.70 0.49 -10.63
CA GLY A 88 13.15 1.41 -11.68
C GLY A 88 13.23 2.88 -11.23
N ASN A 89 12.50 3.27 -10.19
CA ASN A 89 12.57 4.62 -9.62
C ASN A 89 13.85 4.86 -8.80
N CYS A 90 14.62 3.82 -8.49
CA CYS A 90 15.88 3.91 -7.74
C CYS A 90 17.11 3.98 -8.66
N LEU A 91 16.89 4.19 -9.96
CA LEU A 91 17.95 4.37 -10.95
C LEU A 91 18.13 5.88 -11.22
N ASP A 92 19.37 6.34 -11.25
CA ASP A 92 19.69 7.68 -11.73
C ASP A 92 19.65 7.75 -13.28
N GLU A 93 19.72 8.95 -13.84
CA GLU A 93 19.75 9.17 -15.31
C GLU A 93 20.95 8.49 -15.98
N SER A 94 21.97 8.12 -15.21
CA SER A 94 23.18 7.42 -15.66
C SER A 94 23.08 5.89 -15.53
N GLY A 95 21.95 5.36 -15.05
CA GLY A 95 21.73 3.93 -14.83
C GLY A 95 22.41 3.35 -13.59
N ASN A 96 22.99 4.18 -12.72
CA ASN A 96 23.49 3.75 -11.43
C ASN A 96 22.33 3.56 -10.45
N VAL A 97 22.53 2.59 -9.57
CA VAL A 97 21.57 2.23 -8.54
C VAL A 97 21.82 3.04 -7.28
N ASP A 98 20.82 3.80 -6.82
CA ASP A 98 20.86 4.44 -5.51
C ASP A 98 20.56 3.40 -4.41
N LEU A 99 21.62 2.95 -3.74
CA LEU A 99 21.57 1.97 -2.66
C LEU A 99 20.77 2.45 -1.44
N ALA A 100 20.73 3.76 -1.18
CA ALA A 100 19.93 4.30 -0.09
C ALA A 100 18.44 4.21 -0.44
N ALA A 101 18.08 4.63 -1.66
CA ALA A 101 16.70 4.55 -2.14
C ALA A 101 16.17 3.11 -2.16
N ILE A 102 16.98 2.13 -2.59
CA ILE A 102 16.57 0.72 -2.61
C ILE A 102 16.29 0.18 -1.20
N ARG A 103 17.10 0.55 -0.20
CA ARG A 103 16.93 0.04 1.17
C ARG A 103 15.68 0.58 1.85
N GLU A 104 15.27 1.80 1.50
CA GLU A 104 14.07 2.43 2.03
C GLU A 104 12.78 1.98 1.31
N MET A 105 12.89 1.24 0.20
CA MET A 105 11.72 0.75 -0.53
C MET A 105 10.99 -0.35 0.25
N PRO A 106 9.67 -0.23 0.51
CA PRO A 106 8.90 -1.27 1.18
C PRO A 106 8.82 -2.59 0.41
N ALA A 107 8.99 -2.54 -0.92
CA ALA A 107 8.99 -3.72 -1.77
C ALA A 107 10.22 -4.63 -1.58
N VAL A 108 11.30 -4.11 -1.00
CA VAL A 108 12.59 -4.81 -0.92
C VAL A 108 12.66 -5.64 0.36
N ARG A 109 12.89 -6.94 0.20
CA ARG A 109 13.04 -7.90 1.29
C ARG A 109 14.49 -8.04 1.73
N GLU A 110 15.42 -8.05 0.78
CA GLU A 110 16.84 -8.26 1.06
C GLU A 110 17.70 -7.64 -0.04
N VAL A 111 18.84 -7.05 0.35
CA VAL A 111 19.85 -6.53 -0.58
C VAL A 111 21.18 -7.18 -0.22
N VAL A 112 21.76 -7.90 -1.18
CA VAL A 112 23.09 -8.52 -1.05
C VAL A 112 24.04 -7.82 -2.01
N ILE A 113 25.20 -7.39 -1.50
CA ILE A 113 26.23 -6.70 -2.27
C ILE A 113 27.47 -7.60 -2.28
N GLU A 114 27.86 -8.04 -3.47
CA GLU A 114 29.05 -8.87 -3.69
C GLU A 114 30.07 -8.06 -4.50
N GLU A 115 31.27 -7.85 -3.97
CA GLU A 115 32.36 -7.21 -4.69
C GLU A 115 33.30 -8.27 -5.25
N THR A 116 33.48 -8.26 -6.57
CA THR A 116 34.35 -9.19 -7.28
C THR A 116 35.33 -8.43 -8.15
N VAL A 117 36.59 -8.87 -8.14
CA VAL A 117 37.62 -8.32 -9.02
C VAL A 117 37.62 -9.14 -10.30
N ILE A 118 37.23 -8.51 -11.40
CA ILE A 118 37.18 -9.16 -12.71
C ILE A 118 38.38 -8.69 -13.52
N GLY A 119 39.19 -9.64 -13.98
CA GLY A 119 40.28 -9.42 -14.93
C GLY A 119 41.68 -9.76 -14.41
N VAL A 120 42.47 -10.44 -15.24
CA VAL A 120 43.87 -10.84 -14.94
C VAL A 120 44.88 -9.76 -15.35
N LYS A 121 44.60 -9.00 -16.43
CA LYS A 121 45.49 -7.96 -16.97
C LYS A 121 45.15 -6.52 -16.53
N HIS A 122 43.87 -6.22 -16.28
CA HIS A 122 43.38 -4.92 -15.78
C HIS A 122 42.28 -5.20 -14.76
N PRO A 123 42.61 -5.41 -13.47
CA PRO A 123 41.61 -5.74 -12.46
C PRO A 123 40.62 -4.58 -12.32
N ARG A 124 39.35 -4.83 -12.64
CA ARG A 124 38.25 -3.90 -12.38
C ARG A 124 37.44 -4.44 -11.21
N GLN A 125 37.21 -3.60 -10.21
CA GLN A 125 36.29 -3.90 -9.11
C GLN A 125 34.87 -3.76 -9.65
N VAL A 126 34.12 -4.87 -9.65
CA VAL A 126 32.71 -4.91 -10.05
C VAL A 126 31.88 -5.23 -8.82
N ARG A 127 30.81 -4.45 -8.62
CA ARG A 127 29.88 -4.62 -7.51
C ARG A 127 28.59 -5.23 -8.04
N HIS A 128 28.32 -6.48 -7.66
CA HIS A 128 27.06 -7.17 -7.95
C HIS A 128 26.05 -6.86 -6.85
N ILE A 129 24.98 -6.16 -7.19
CA ILE A 129 23.89 -5.85 -6.25
C ILE A 129 22.72 -6.79 -6.58
N LYS A 130 22.42 -7.72 -5.68
CA LYS A 130 21.25 -8.61 -5.77
C LYS A 130 20.16 -8.08 -4.85
N VAL A 131 19.00 -7.76 -5.42
CA VAL A 131 17.83 -7.27 -4.68
C VAL A 131 16.75 -8.33 -4.73
N LYS A 132 16.30 -8.81 -3.57
CA LYS A 132 15.14 -9.69 -3.44
C LYS A 132 13.93 -8.86 -3.04
N LEU A 133 12.82 -9.06 -3.73
CA LEU A 133 11.55 -8.39 -3.45
C LEU A 133 10.61 -9.29 -2.65
N TYR A 134 9.65 -8.67 -1.98
CA TYR A 134 8.46 -9.37 -1.46
C TYR A 134 7.56 -9.88 -2.60
N ASN A 135 6.69 -10.85 -2.28
CA ASN A 135 5.81 -11.46 -3.28
C ASN A 135 4.66 -10.50 -3.64
N PRO A 136 4.60 -10.00 -4.90
CA PRO A 136 3.56 -9.06 -5.30
C PRO A 136 2.16 -9.72 -5.35
N VAL A 137 2.08 -11.02 -5.67
CA VAL A 137 0.79 -11.73 -5.77
C VAL A 137 0.14 -11.89 -4.41
N GLU A 138 0.95 -12.21 -3.39
CA GLU A 138 0.50 -12.30 -2.00
C GLU A 138 0.02 -10.93 -1.49
N SER A 139 0.72 -9.85 -1.86
CA SER A 139 0.33 -8.49 -1.49
C SER A 139 -1.01 -8.08 -2.11
N ILE A 140 -1.24 -8.40 -3.40
CA ILE A 140 -2.52 -8.18 -4.08
C ILE A 140 -3.64 -9.00 -3.43
N HIS A 141 -3.36 -10.25 -3.05
CA HIS A 141 -4.33 -11.09 -2.37
C HIS A 141 -4.80 -10.49 -1.05
N GLU A 142 -3.87 -10.01 -0.23
CA GLU A 142 -4.19 -9.35 1.05
C GLU A 142 -4.98 -8.06 0.85
N ILE A 143 -4.65 -7.25 -0.17
CA ILE A 143 -5.43 -6.05 -0.53
C ILE A 143 -6.88 -6.43 -0.84
N ASN A 144 -7.10 -7.44 -1.68
CA ASN A 144 -8.45 -7.89 -2.05
C ASN A 144 -9.24 -8.39 -0.82
N LEU A 145 -8.59 -9.10 0.10
CA LEU A 145 -9.20 -9.53 1.35
C LEU A 145 -9.60 -8.34 2.24
N MET A 146 -8.79 -7.28 2.28
CA MET A 146 -9.11 -6.06 3.02
C MET A 146 -10.27 -5.30 2.39
N GLU A 147 -10.30 -5.14 1.07
CA GLU A 147 -11.39 -4.47 0.35
C GLU A 147 -12.73 -5.18 0.52
N ASN A 148 -12.75 -6.52 0.42
CA ASN A 148 -13.97 -7.31 0.62
C ASN A 148 -14.52 -7.20 2.06
N LYS A 149 -13.63 -7.07 3.06
CA LYS A 149 -14.03 -6.81 4.45
C LYS A 149 -14.58 -5.41 4.67
N LEU A 150 -14.12 -4.42 3.90
CA LEU A 150 -14.59 -3.04 3.97
C LEU A 150 -15.92 -2.84 3.21
N ASN A 151 -16.12 -3.56 2.11
CA ASN A 151 -17.29 -3.47 1.25
C ASN A 151 -17.99 -4.85 1.16
N PRO A 152 -18.71 -5.28 2.21
CA PRO A 152 -19.40 -6.57 2.19
C PRO A 152 -20.49 -6.55 1.12
N GLY A 153 -20.23 -7.19 -0.03
CA GLY A 153 -21.18 -7.30 -1.14
C GLY A 153 -20.62 -6.93 -2.52
N GLN A 154 -19.41 -6.38 -2.62
CA GLN A 154 -18.71 -6.27 -3.90
C GLN A 154 -17.92 -7.56 -4.13
N VAL A 155 -18.38 -8.38 -5.07
CA VAL A 155 -17.61 -9.54 -5.54
C VAL A 155 -16.27 -8.99 -6.06
N PRO A 156 -15.12 -9.49 -5.58
CA PRO A 156 -13.84 -9.05 -6.11
C PRO A 156 -13.86 -9.31 -7.61
N GLU A 157 -13.71 -8.24 -8.39
CA GLU A 157 -13.60 -8.35 -9.84
C GLU A 157 -12.38 -9.22 -10.09
N ASN A 158 -12.65 -10.46 -10.46
CA ASN A 158 -11.64 -11.49 -10.66
C ASN A 158 -10.74 -10.95 -11.77
N GLN A 159 -9.59 -10.36 -11.42
CA GLN A 159 -8.51 -10.10 -12.37
C GLN A 159 -7.99 -11.49 -12.74
N GLY A 160 -8.73 -12.12 -13.64
CA GLY A 160 -8.40 -13.40 -14.17
C GLY A 160 -7.00 -13.24 -14.74
N ASN A 161 -6.07 -14.00 -14.16
CA ASN A 161 -5.01 -14.60 -14.94
C ASN A 161 -5.71 -15.38 -16.06
N ARG A 162 -6.11 -14.66 -17.12
CA ARG A 162 -6.63 -15.24 -18.35
C ARG A 162 -5.41 -15.85 -19.02
N THR A 163 -5.06 -17.05 -18.59
CA THR A 163 -4.25 -17.94 -19.42
C THR A 163 -5.12 -18.24 -20.64
N VAL A 164 -4.98 -17.44 -21.69
CA VAL A 164 -5.69 -17.67 -22.95
C VAL A 164 -4.97 -18.84 -23.63
N ASN A 165 -5.38 -20.05 -23.29
CA ASN A 165 -4.95 -21.23 -24.00
C ASN A 165 -5.68 -21.27 -25.35
N TYR A 166 -4.97 -20.90 -26.41
CA TYR A 166 -5.44 -21.11 -27.76
C TYR A 166 -5.25 -22.58 -28.13
N TYR A 167 -6.35 -23.34 -28.21
CA TYR A 167 -6.34 -24.70 -28.75
C TYR A 167 -6.72 -24.64 -30.23
N PHE A 168 -5.75 -24.90 -31.10
CA PHE A 168 -5.96 -25.00 -32.54
C PHE A 168 -6.26 -26.47 -32.88
N LEU A 169 -7.51 -26.77 -33.20
CA LEU A 169 -8.00 -28.14 -33.50
C LEU A 169 -7.62 -28.63 -34.90
N ASP A 170 -6.98 -27.80 -35.72
CA ASP A 170 -6.75 -28.02 -37.14
C ASP A 170 -5.26 -28.18 -37.50
N GLY A 171 -4.37 -28.30 -36.51
CA GLY A 171 -2.92 -28.41 -36.73
C GLY A 171 -2.25 -27.14 -37.29
N SER A 172 -3.00 -26.04 -37.44
CA SER A 172 -2.52 -24.77 -38.03
C SER A 172 -1.80 -23.83 -37.05
N GLY A 173 -1.61 -24.27 -35.79
CA GLY A 173 -0.97 -23.49 -34.72
C GLY A 173 0.44 -22.97 -35.05
N PRO A 174 1.36 -23.78 -35.61
CA PRO A 174 2.74 -23.37 -35.88
C PRO A 174 2.85 -22.26 -36.93
N GLU A 175 2.06 -22.30 -38.01
CA GLU A 175 2.10 -21.30 -39.10
C GLU A 175 1.58 -19.92 -38.68
N LYS A 176 0.58 -19.88 -37.80
CA LYS A 176 0.05 -18.62 -37.26
C LYS A 176 0.99 -18.01 -36.23
N LEU A 177 1.74 -18.83 -35.48
CA LEU A 177 2.80 -18.38 -34.57
C LEU A 177 4.01 -17.82 -35.35
N ALA A 178 4.39 -18.44 -36.47
CA ALA A 178 5.45 -17.95 -37.34
C ALA A 178 5.14 -16.54 -37.92
N ARG A 179 3.87 -16.27 -38.26
CA ARG A 179 3.41 -14.95 -38.76
C ARG A 179 3.48 -13.81 -37.74
N ILE A 180 3.58 -14.12 -36.44
CA ILE A 180 3.78 -13.11 -35.39
C ILE A 180 5.25 -12.64 -35.39
N GLY A 181 6.20 -13.53 -35.71
CA GLY A 181 7.62 -13.19 -35.86
C GLY A 181 7.92 -12.27 -37.05
N GLU A 182 7.14 -12.36 -38.14
CA GLU A 182 7.30 -11.51 -39.33
C GLU A 182 6.89 -10.04 -39.08
N ARG A 183 5.95 -9.79 -38.14
CA ARG A 183 5.57 -8.41 -37.77
C ARG A 183 6.69 -7.67 -37.08
N THR A 184 7.56 -8.37 -36.33
CA THR A 184 8.76 -7.80 -35.74
C THR A 184 9.86 -7.49 -36.76
N GLN A 185 9.97 -8.25 -37.87
CA GLN A 185 10.95 -7.98 -38.92
C GLN A 185 10.59 -6.78 -39.81
N LYS A 186 9.31 -6.58 -40.14
CA LYS A 186 8.87 -5.41 -40.93
C LYS A 186 9.11 -4.06 -40.24
N VAL A 187 9.10 -4.01 -38.91
CA VAL A 187 9.41 -2.78 -38.15
C VAL A 187 10.91 -2.45 -38.20
N ILE A 188 11.77 -3.47 -38.28
CA ILE A 188 13.24 -3.32 -38.35
C ILE A 188 13.69 -2.88 -39.74
N GLU A 189 13.03 -3.32 -40.82
CA GLU A 189 13.31 -2.86 -42.19
C GLU A 189 12.93 -1.39 -42.41
N VAL A 190 11.80 -0.94 -41.86
CA VAL A 190 11.38 0.48 -41.96
C VAL A 190 12.34 1.40 -41.19
N ALA A 191 12.95 0.93 -40.11
CA ALA A 191 13.91 1.72 -39.33
C ALA A 191 15.28 1.89 -40.02
N LYS A 192 15.72 0.95 -40.88
CA LYS A 192 16.98 1.06 -41.62
C LYS A 192 16.93 2.07 -42.77
N ILE A 193 15.76 2.24 -43.39
CA ILE A 193 15.57 3.16 -44.52
C ILE A 193 15.65 4.63 -44.05
N VAL A 194 15.29 4.91 -42.80
CA VAL A 194 15.31 6.28 -42.25
C VAL A 194 16.73 6.73 -41.86
N THR A 195 17.65 5.80 -41.58
CA THR A 195 19.03 6.14 -41.16
C THR A 195 20.02 6.33 -42.31
N GLU A 196 19.71 5.95 -43.54
CA GLU A 196 20.59 6.17 -44.71
C GLU A 196 20.39 7.54 -45.37
N ASP A 197 19.31 8.26 -45.06
CA ASP A 197 19.02 9.60 -45.60
C ASP A 197 19.62 10.75 -44.77
N GLU A 198 20.30 10.49 -43.64
CA GLU A 198 20.89 11.52 -42.76
C GLU A 198 22.44 11.55 -42.73
N THR A 199 23.14 10.81 -43.60
CA THR A 199 24.60 11.01 -43.84
C THR A 199 24.90 11.34 -45.30
N GLY A 200 24.23 12.37 -45.80
CA GLY A 200 24.70 13.18 -46.94
C GLY A 200 25.65 14.29 -46.50
#